data_AF-A0A954S890-F1
#
_entry.id   AF-A0A954S890-F1
#
_cell.length_a   1.000
_cell.length_b   1.000
_cell.length_c   1.000
_cell.angle_alpha   90.00
_cell.angle_beta   90.00
_cell.angle_gamma   90.00
#
_symmetry.space_group_name_H-M   'P 1'
#
loop_
_entity.id
_entity.type
_entity.pdbx_description
1 polymer ?
#
loop_
_entity_poly.entity_id
_entity_poly.type
_entity_poly.pdbx_seq_one_letter_code
_entity_poly.pdbx_strand_id
1 'polypeptide(L)'
;MSHEQDLEQQLREISLTTDRSLDERIVDDAIACMSRKQASSQSPSLQAIDTPLDRRLLGRVIPSVTILGGLLLVLVWWVPRPTDTWAQVVEAVQQRPWVHLTGEQPGDGVFDQWYGMHDQISAYQSSGYSRFSNLKQCVTESYSVDNQKIIRNEQGERSSDQVSYDSFTLFFEELFQGKKDLSIAMAFTSDPDVPKVDQSRREINDATGHWYEYSLVIRQQGPKPHTMKVRVDADTLLPQTMTVVDGDHDASMTVRFDFPETGPQDIYALGVPRDTEIVDHSPHELAGDRKQLADAIRQAAEGFDDYRALAILSDPDLPWHVGTPMLVWRRGNQSRTEIGSIDPDAPLPTDIPGDDADQVGWWKERCNSLWFMPVQVFDGDKTFSAQFVSPESEHRHLEHPHVRRRQDWAVTGWREESFRSEWPARTAPIVWTYSQNIEGRLESPLYKIEVIDEPTDSAPQAIRIKAVSAPDGLNRADEWNYLLDPDKGYALLHSTTASYTIEAGEKTLNSSDEQTFDDWKQSPRGYWYPTLYTSKSSYMQNGEQVRNTARVRYDLDFDVEMPDTLFEPRERTIGAFPD
;
A
#
# COMPACT_ATOMS: atom_id res chain seq x y z
N MET A 1 -2.78 -44.81 20.90
CA MET A 1 -3.19 -44.66 19.48
C MET A 1 -2.25 -43.63 18.90
N SER A 2 -1.67 -43.91 17.73
CA SER A 2 -0.80 -42.92 17.08
C SER A 2 -1.65 -41.72 16.66
N HIS A 3 -1.04 -40.53 16.61
CA HIS A 3 -1.69 -39.30 16.15
C HIS A 3 -2.37 -39.46 14.78
N GLU A 4 -1.85 -40.39 13.97
CA GLU A 4 -2.35 -40.77 12.65
C GLU A 4 -3.69 -41.52 12.71
N GLN A 5 -3.87 -42.43 13.67
CA GLN A 5 -5.12 -43.19 13.84
C GLN A 5 -6.27 -42.30 14.35
N ASP A 6 -5.95 -41.31 15.19
CA ASP A 6 -6.92 -40.36 15.73
C ASP A 6 -7.42 -39.39 14.65
N LEU A 7 -6.52 -38.93 13.77
CA LEU A 7 -6.85 -38.07 12.64
C LEU A 7 -7.64 -38.82 11.56
N GLU A 8 -7.25 -40.06 11.25
CA GLU A 8 -7.97 -40.91 10.30
C GLU A 8 -9.42 -41.16 10.78
N GLN A 9 -9.60 -41.38 12.08
CA GLN A 9 -10.92 -41.56 12.65
C GLN A 9 -11.75 -40.26 12.62
N GLN A 10 -11.15 -39.11 12.95
CA GLN A 10 -11.84 -37.81 12.86
C GLN A 10 -12.25 -37.46 11.43
N LEU A 11 -11.41 -37.76 10.43
CA LEU A 11 -11.74 -37.51 9.01
C LEU A 11 -12.85 -38.43 8.50
N ARG A 12 -12.91 -39.68 8.99
CA ARG A 12 -13.99 -40.63 8.64
C ARG A 12 -15.34 -40.29 9.28
N GLU A 13 -15.35 -39.56 10.39
CA GLU A 13 -16.58 -39.16 11.10
C GLU A 13 -17.26 -37.91 10.49
N ILE A 14 -16.57 -37.18 9.62
CA ILE A 14 -17.16 -36.05 8.88
C ILE A 14 -17.99 -36.61 7.71
N SER A 15 -19.32 -36.50 7.80
CA SER A 15 -20.21 -36.82 6.67
C SER A 15 -20.07 -35.74 5.58
N LEU A 16 -19.15 -35.96 4.66
CA LEU A 16 -19.00 -35.13 3.47
C LEU A 16 -19.99 -35.58 2.38
N THR A 17 -20.55 -34.63 1.66
CA THR A 17 -21.48 -34.85 0.53
C THR A 17 -20.75 -35.08 -0.80
N THR A 18 -19.45 -35.36 -0.73
CA THR A 18 -18.55 -35.51 -1.86
C THR A 18 -18.42 -36.97 -2.30
N ASP A 19 -17.93 -37.16 -3.53
CA ASP A 19 -17.66 -38.48 -4.09
C ASP A 19 -16.52 -39.16 -3.32
N ARG A 20 -16.71 -40.42 -2.94
CA ARG A 20 -15.75 -41.21 -2.13
C ARG A 20 -14.34 -41.23 -2.73
N SER A 21 -14.20 -41.17 -4.06
CA SER A 21 -12.89 -41.14 -4.73
C SER A 21 -12.17 -39.80 -4.59
N LEU A 22 -12.89 -38.72 -4.33
CA LEU A 22 -12.32 -37.42 -3.98
C LEU A 22 -11.85 -37.43 -2.53
N ASP A 23 -12.66 -37.99 -1.63
CA ASP A 23 -12.33 -38.08 -0.20
C ASP A 23 -11.08 -38.94 0.05
N GLU A 24 -11.01 -40.11 -0.60
CA GLU A 24 -9.83 -41.00 -0.50
C GLU A 24 -8.56 -40.29 -1.02
N ARG A 25 -8.67 -39.49 -2.08
CA ARG A 25 -7.54 -38.73 -2.65
C ARG A 25 -7.07 -37.59 -1.75
N ILE A 26 -8.00 -36.87 -1.12
CA ILE A 26 -7.69 -35.79 -0.16
C ILE A 26 -6.99 -36.38 1.06
N VAL A 27 -7.43 -37.54 1.55
CA VAL A 27 -6.79 -38.25 2.65
C VAL A 27 -5.38 -38.70 2.25
N ASP A 28 -5.19 -39.29 1.07
CA ASP A 28 -3.88 -39.71 0.58
C ASP A 28 -2.91 -38.52 0.40
N ASP A 29 -3.39 -37.40 -0.13
CA ASP A 29 -2.60 -36.18 -0.29
C ASP A 29 -2.20 -35.56 1.06
N ALA A 30 -3.11 -35.58 2.04
CA ALA A 30 -2.84 -35.11 3.40
C ALA A 30 -1.80 -35.99 4.12
N ILE A 31 -1.93 -37.32 4.00
CA ILE A 31 -0.95 -38.29 4.53
C ILE A 31 0.41 -38.08 3.86
N ALA A 32 0.46 -37.96 2.53
CA ALA A 32 1.71 -37.74 1.78
C ALA A 32 2.38 -36.39 2.10
N CYS A 33 1.59 -35.36 2.43
CA CYS A 33 2.11 -34.07 2.88
C CYS A 33 2.75 -34.19 4.28
N MET A 34 2.07 -34.90 5.20
CA MET A 34 2.58 -35.12 6.56
C MET A 34 3.85 -35.98 6.57
N SER A 35 3.92 -37.05 5.79
CA SER A 35 5.12 -37.89 5.68
C SER A 35 6.33 -37.11 5.15
N ARG A 36 6.11 -36.16 4.22
CA ARG A 36 7.17 -35.26 3.71
C ARG A 36 7.70 -34.30 4.77
N LYS A 37 6.82 -33.74 5.61
CA LYS A 37 7.22 -32.91 6.76
C LYS A 37 8.00 -33.72 7.79
N GLN A 38 7.60 -34.95 8.06
CA GLN A 38 8.25 -35.81 9.05
C GLN A 38 9.65 -36.28 8.60
N ALA A 39 9.84 -36.49 7.28
CA ALA A 39 11.14 -36.79 6.68
C ALA A 39 12.11 -35.60 6.69
N SER A 40 11.60 -34.35 6.71
CA SER A 40 12.42 -33.13 6.74
C SER A 40 12.92 -32.76 8.15
N SER A 41 12.40 -33.40 9.20
CA SER A 41 12.70 -33.05 10.61
C SER A 41 13.74 -33.94 11.31
N GLN A 42 14.49 -34.79 10.60
CA GLN A 42 15.53 -35.62 11.21
C GLN A 42 16.94 -35.00 11.07
N SER A 43 17.36 -34.26 12.11
CA SER A 43 18.76 -34.08 12.50
C SER A 43 18.96 -34.64 13.92
N PRO A 44 20.17 -35.09 14.29
CA PRO A 44 20.37 -36.19 15.23
C PRO A 44 20.12 -35.82 16.70
N SER A 45 19.42 -36.74 17.37
CA SER A 45 19.02 -36.71 18.78
C SER A 45 20.19 -36.92 19.75
N LEU A 46 20.24 -36.10 20.81
CA LEU A 46 20.86 -36.45 22.09
C LEU A 46 19.83 -37.23 22.95
N GLN A 47 20.31 -38.28 23.60
CA GLN A 47 19.53 -39.34 24.24
C GLN A 47 19.07 -39.03 25.67
N ALA A 48 18.02 -39.78 26.06
CA ALA A 48 17.68 -40.32 27.38
C ALA A 48 16.85 -39.39 28.31
N ILE A 49 15.87 -39.84 29.10
CA ILE A 49 15.70 -41.12 29.82
C ILE A 49 14.20 -41.46 29.96
N ASP A 50 13.86 -42.75 29.80
CA ASP A 50 12.56 -43.38 30.10
C ASP A 50 12.28 -43.50 31.61
N THR A 51 11.01 -43.43 32.01
CA THR A 51 10.47 -44.27 33.11
C THR A 51 8.96 -44.50 32.95
N PRO A 52 8.42 -45.66 33.39
CA PRO A 52 7.22 -46.26 32.80
C PRO A 52 5.91 -46.04 33.60
N LEU A 53 4.81 -46.10 32.84
CA LEU A 53 3.45 -46.57 33.15
C LEU A 53 3.07 -46.90 34.60
N ASP A 54 1.90 -46.40 35.02
CA ASP A 54 0.92 -47.30 35.63
C ASP A 54 -0.50 -47.04 35.12
N ARG A 55 -1.08 -48.08 34.54
CA ARG A 55 -2.46 -48.20 34.07
C ARG A 55 -3.10 -49.26 34.94
N ARG A 56 -4.03 -48.87 35.83
CA ARG A 56 -4.94 -49.83 36.45
C ARG A 56 -6.39 -49.36 36.49
N LEU A 57 -7.17 -50.16 35.76
CA LEU A 57 -8.49 -50.70 36.10
C LEU A 57 -9.77 -49.97 35.69
N LEU A 58 -10.26 -50.42 34.53
CA LEU A 58 -11.64 -50.77 34.18
C LEU A 58 -12.71 -50.71 35.29
N GLY A 59 -13.75 -49.91 35.04
CA GLY A 59 -15.01 -50.41 34.50
C GLY A 59 -16.13 -50.82 35.48
N ARG A 60 -17.27 -50.10 35.41
CA ARG A 60 -18.65 -50.66 35.40
C ARG A 60 -19.73 -49.57 35.13
N VAL A 61 -20.39 -49.70 33.98
CA VAL A 61 -21.83 -49.56 33.63
C VAL A 61 -22.77 -48.65 34.48
N ILE A 62 -23.09 -47.46 33.93
CA ILE A 62 -24.38 -46.75 33.64
C ILE A 62 -25.67 -47.33 34.31
N PRO A 63 -26.67 -46.55 34.84
CA PRO A 63 -27.26 -45.33 34.24
C PRO A 63 -27.62 -44.18 35.21
N SER A 64 -28.05 -43.06 34.60
CA SER A 64 -28.95 -42.02 35.13
C SER A 64 -28.29 -40.67 35.35
N VAL A 65 -28.48 -39.73 34.42
CA VAL A 65 -29.18 -38.43 34.63
C VAL A 65 -29.27 -37.75 33.25
N THR A 66 -30.32 -38.06 32.51
CA THR A 66 -30.73 -37.37 31.28
C THR A 66 -31.55 -36.11 31.63
N ILE A 67 -31.07 -35.30 32.58
CA ILE A 67 -31.74 -34.05 32.99
C ILE A 67 -30.76 -32.86 33.10
N LEU A 68 -29.44 -33.07 33.11
CA LEU A 68 -28.49 -31.94 33.18
C LEU A 68 -28.14 -31.31 31.82
N GLY A 69 -28.31 -32.02 30.71
CA GLY A 69 -27.93 -31.53 29.38
C GLY A 69 -28.90 -30.49 28.78
N GLY A 70 -30.19 -30.59 29.10
CA GLY A 70 -31.21 -29.67 28.58
C GLY A 70 -31.23 -28.31 29.27
N LEU A 71 -30.88 -28.26 30.57
CA LEU A 71 -30.83 -27.02 31.34
C LEU A 71 -29.53 -26.22 31.09
N LEU A 72 -28.41 -26.90 30.78
CA LEU A 72 -27.18 -26.24 30.35
C LEU A 72 -27.30 -25.67 28.92
N LEU A 73 -28.02 -26.32 28.01
CA LEU A 73 -28.23 -25.79 26.66
C LEU A 73 -29.19 -24.59 26.62
N VAL A 74 -30.19 -24.54 27.51
CA VAL A 74 -31.08 -23.37 27.64
C VAL A 74 -30.38 -22.20 28.33
N LEU A 75 -29.51 -22.45 29.33
CA LEU A 75 -28.71 -21.39 29.96
C LEU A 75 -27.61 -20.85 29.03
N VAL A 76 -26.98 -21.68 28.19
CA VAL A 76 -25.99 -21.22 27.19
C VAL A 76 -26.64 -20.40 26.06
N TRP A 77 -27.96 -20.52 25.85
CA TRP A 77 -28.70 -19.74 24.86
C TRP A 77 -29.41 -18.49 25.44
N TRP A 78 -29.62 -18.43 26.76
CA TRP A 78 -30.23 -17.30 27.47
C TRP A 78 -29.25 -16.44 28.27
N VAL A 79 -27.99 -16.86 28.42
CA VAL A 79 -26.93 -15.92 28.80
C VAL A 79 -26.75 -14.99 27.60
N PRO A 80 -27.07 -13.68 27.72
CA PRO A 80 -26.87 -12.74 26.63
C PRO A 80 -25.43 -12.90 26.17
N ARG A 81 -25.26 -13.25 24.89
CA ARG A 81 -23.92 -13.33 24.34
C ARG A 81 -23.29 -11.96 24.60
N PRO A 82 -22.12 -11.88 25.24
CA PRO A 82 -21.49 -10.62 25.60
C PRO A 82 -21.13 -9.71 24.41
N THR A 83 -21.57 -10.08 23.20
CA THR A 83 -21.52 -9.33 21.94
C THR A 83 -22.52 -8.16 21.91
N ASP A 84 -23.69 -8.26 22.54
CA ASP A 84 -24.76 -7.25 22.35
C ASP A 84 -24.48 -5.92 23.06
N THR A 85 -23.80 -5.94 24.20
CA THR A 85 -23.48 -4.70 24.95
C THR A 85 -22.52 -3.78 24.19
N TRP A 86 -21.79 -4.30 23.20
CA TRP A 86 -20.78 -3.51 22.52
C TRP A 86 -21.32 -2.70 21.35
N ALA A 87 -22.21 -3.30 20.56
CA ALA A 87 -22.97 -2.56 19.55
C ALA A 87 -23.72 -1.38 20.19
N GLN A 88 -24.19 -1.55 21.42
CA GLN A 88 -24.86 -0.49 22.18
C GLN A 88 -23.91 0.66 22.59
N VAL A 89 -22.63 0.39 22.88
CA VAL A 89 -21.63 1.45 23.13
C VAL A 89 -21.36 2.26 21.87
N VAL A 90 -21.16 1.58 20.73
CA VAL A 90 -20.98 2.26 19.42
C VAL A 90 -22.19 3.13 19.10
N GLU A 91 -23.38 2.56 19.21
CA GLU A 91 -24.63 3.26 18.98
C GLU A 91 -24.77 4.47 19.92
N ALA A 92 -24.47 4.31 21.22
CA ALA A 92 -24.54 5.39 22.19
C ALA A 92 -23.57 6.53 21.87
N VAL A 93 -22.35 6.24 21.40
CA VAL A 93 -21.36 7.25 20.98
C VAL A 93 -21.78 7.92 19.67
N GLN A 94 -22.22 7.15 18.67
CA GLN A 94 -22.66 7.67 17.37
C GLN A 94 -23.93 8.54 17.45
N GLN A 95 -24.76 8.34 18.49
CA GLN A 95 -25.92 9.19 18.77
C GLN A 95 -25.56 10.53 19.40
N ARG A 96 -24.30 10.74 19.81
CA ARG A 96 -23.85 12.03 20.35
C ARG A 96 -23.43 12.96 19.23
N PRO A 97 -23.82 14.24 19.28
CA PRO A 97 -23.45 15.20 18.25
C PRO A 97 -21.92 15.43 18.23
N TRP A 98 -21.29 15.40 19.40
CA TRP A 98 -19.86 15.60 19.56
C TRP A 98 -19.25 14.60 20.55
N VAL A 99 -18.00 14.22 20.26
CA VAL A 99 -17.09 13.57 21.20
C VAL A 99 -15.93 14.52 21.44
N HIS A 100 -15.69 14.92 22.68
CA HIS A 100 -14.57 15.74 23.11
C HIS A 100 -13.62 14.90 23.94
N LEU A 101 -12.35 14.96 23.62
CA LEU A 101 -11.28 14.23 24.28
C LEU A 101 -10.31 15.23 24.89
N THR A 102 -9.95 15.02 26.14
CA THR A 102 -8.93 15.81 26.83
C THR A 102 -7.86 14.89 27.37
N GLY A 103 -6.59 15.22 27.16
CA GLY A 103 -5.49 14.38 27.62
C GLY A 103 -4.21 15.16 27.84
N GLU A 104 -3.24 14.51 28.46
CA GLU A 104 -1.90 15.04 28.60
C GLU A 104 -0.94 14.07 27.93
N GLN A 105 -0.22 14.55 26.92
CA GLN A 105 0.79 13.78 26.22
C GLN A 105 2.14 14.01 26.92
N PRO A 106 2.93 12.96 27.18
CA PRO A 106 4.25 13.09 27.78
C PRO A 106 5.14 14.04 26.95
N GLY A 107 5.46 15.21 27.50
CA GLY A 107 6.31 16.22 26.85
C GLY A 107 5.56 17.32 26.09
N ASP A 108 4.40 17.02 25.50
CA ASP A 108 3.66 17.96 24.63
C ASP A 108 2.52 18.72 25.33
N GLY A 109 2.32 18.44 26.63
CA GLY A 109 1.35 19.14 27.46
C GLY A 109 -0.09 18.65 27.26
N VAL A 110 -1.05 19.50 27.61
CA VAL A 110 -2.48 19.20 27.52
C VAL A 110 -2.95 19.41 26.09
N PHE A 111 -3.78 18.48 25.60
CA PHE A 111 -4.48 18.60 24.34
C PHE A 111 -6.00 18.43 24.54
N ASP A 112 -6.73 19.06 23.63
CA ASP A 112 -8.17 18.94 23.46
C ASP A 112 -8.45 18.52 22.02
N GLN A 113 -9.36 17.58 21.82
CA GLN A 113 -9.75 17.11 20.50
C GLN A 113 -11.25 16.89 20.41
N TRP A 114 -11.89 17.37 19.35
CA TRP A 114 -13.32 17.22 19.10
C TRP A 114 -13.57 16.45 17.82
N TYR A 115 -14.59 15.61 17.83
CA TYR A 115 -15.12 14.91 16.66
C TYR A 115 -16.62 15.12 16.58
N GLY A 116 -17.07 15.79 15.51
CA GLY A 116 -18.47 15.93 15.14
C GLY A 116 -18.83 14.79 14.18
N MET A 117 -19.58 13.80 14.67
CA MET A 117 -19.87 12.57 13.91
C MET A 117 -20.78 12.84 12.70
N HIS A 118 -21.79 13.69 12.86
CA HIS A 118 -22.75 13.99 11.80
C HIS A 118 -22.26 15.03 10.80
N ASP A 119 -21.53 16.03 11.28
CA ASP A 119 -21.03 17.12 10.45
C ASP A 119 -19.68 16.79 9.78
N GLN A 120 -19.07 15.66 10.14
CA GLN A 120 -17.72 15.25 9.71
C GLN A 120 -16.69 16.35 9.95
N ILE A 121 -16.68 16.84 11.19
CA ILE A 121 -15.74 17.87 11.66
C ILE A 121 -14.78 17.21 12.64
N SER A 122 -13.50 17.52 12.52
CA SER A 122 -12.55 17.32 13.61
C SER A 122 -11.90 18.64 14.01
N ALA A 123 -11.61 18.79 15.29
CA ALA A 123 -10.90 19.95 15.80
C ALA A 123 -9.87 19.47 16.82
N TYR A 124 -8.73 20.13 16.86
CA TYR A 124 -7.62 19.78 17.74
C TYR A 124 -6.96 21.05 18.26
N GLN A 125 -6.67 21.08 19.55
CA GLN A 125 -5.98 22.16 20.21
C GLN A 125 -4.92 21.60 21.15
N SER A 126 -3.73 22.17 21.13
CA SER A 126 -2.68 21.92 22.11
C SER A 126 -1.91 23.21 22.39
N SER A 127 -0.91 23.14 23.29
CA SER A 127 -0.08 24.30 23.63
C SER A 127 0.69 24.81 22.41
N GLY A 128 0.15 25.85 21.76
CA GLY A 128 0.80 26.52 20.63
C GLY A 128 0.26 26.12 19.25
N TYR A 129 -0.68 25.19 19.18
CA TYR A 129 -1.22 24.70 17.91
C TYR A 129 -2.74 24.53 17.97
N SER A 130 -3.41 24.88 16.88
CA SER A 130 -4.85 24.63 16.69
C SER A 130 -5.10 24.17 15.27
N ARG A 131 -6.00 23.22 15.10
CA ARG A 131 -6.41 22.68 13.80
C ARG A 131 -7.90 22.48 13.79
N PHE A 132 -8.55 22.89 12.72
CA PHE A 132 -9.96 22.67 12.46
C PHE A 132 -10.11 22.09 11.07
N SER A 133 -10.82 20.98 10.96
CA SER A 133 -10.96 20.23 9.72
C SER A 133 -12.43 19.96 9.44
N ASN A 134 -12.93 20.49 8.33
CA ASN A 134 -14.25 20.19 7.80
C ASN A 134 -14.09 19.19 6.66
N LEU A 135 -14.28 17.91 6.97
CA LEU A 135 -14.02 16.81 6.05
C LEU A 135 -15.04 16.79 4.91
N LYS A 136 -16.30 17.18 5.19
CA LYS A 136 -17.35 17.29 4.17
C LYS A 136 -17.06 18.37 3.12
N GLN A 137 -16.42 19.45 3.54
CA GLN A 137 -15.96 20.52 2.65
C GLN A 137 -14.55 20.29 2.13
N CYS A 138 -13.87 19.24 2.61
CA CYS A 138 -12.48 18.96 2.30
C CYS A 138 -11.58 20.18 2.60
N VAL A 139 -11.71 20.79 3.78
CA VAL A 139 -10.89 21.95 4.18
C VAL A 139 -10.27 21.72 5.55
N THR A 140 -8.97 21.96 5.68
CA THR A 140 -8.26 22.09 6.96
C THR A 140 -7.78 23.50 7.15
N GLU A 141 -8.02 24.04 8.33
CA GLU A 141 -7.41 25.25 8.84
C GLU A 141 -6.46 24.87 9.96
N SER A 142 -5.25 25.43 9.95
CA SER A 142 -4.29 25.23 11.03
C SER A 142 -3.65 26.53 11.44
N TYR A 143 -3.37 26.65 12.73
CA TYR A 143 -2.76 27.83 13.33
C TYR A 143 -1.64 27.37 14.26
N SER A 144 -0.49 28.02 14.15
CA SER A 144 0.63 27.89 15.08
C SER A 144 0.92 29.25 15.69
N VAL A 145 1.14 29.28 17.01
CA VAL A 145 1.49 30.51 17.75
C VAL A 145 2.79 31.12 17.24
N ASP A 146 3.72 30.31 16.73
CA ASP A 146 5.01 30.77 16.22
C ASP A 146 4.86 31.54 14.89
N ASN A 147 3.91 31.13 14.05
CA ASN A 147 3.68 31.73 12.73
C ASN A 147 2.59 32.80 12.74
N GLN A 148 1.73 32.83 13.75
CA GLN A 148 0.62 33.79 13.91
C GLN A 148 -0.24 33.96 12.65
N LYS A 149 -0.43 32.87 11.89
CA LYS A 149 -1.21 32.83 10.65
C LYS A 149 -2.08 31.58 10.66
N ILE A 150 -3.27 31.70 10.08
CA ILE A 150 -4.10 30.55 9.74
C ILE A 150 -3.68 30.09 8.35
N ILE A 151 -3.23 28.85 8.24
CA ILE A 151 -3.00 28.19 6.96
C ILE A 151 -4.25 27.39 6.64
N ARG A 152 -4.93 27.76 5.55
CA ARG A 152 -6.08 27.01 5.02
C ARG A 152 -5.62 26.17 3.84
N ASN A 153 -5.87 24.87 3.89
CA ASN A 153 -5.56 23.92 2.84
C ASN A 153 -6.83 23.16 2.44
N GLU A 154 -6.92 22.77 1.17
CA GLU A 154 -7.86 21.76 0.73
C GLU A 154 -7.34 20.37 1.17
N GLN A 155 -8.22 19.52 1.66
CA GLN A 155 -7.94 18.12 1.93
C GLN A 155 -8.30 17.30 0.69
N GLY A 156 -7.42 16.39 0.26
CA GLY A 156 -7.86 15.31 -0.62
C GLY A 156 -8.46 14.17 0.20
N GLU A 157 -9.05 13.20 -0.50
CA GLU A 157 -9.77 12.03 0.07
C GLU A 157 -8.93 11.16 1.04
N ARG A 158 -7.60 11.37 1.13
CA ARG A 158 -6.70 10.69 2.06
C ARG A 158 -5.79 11.64 2.83
N SER A 159 -6.32 12.79 3.26
CA SER A 159 -5.59 13.66 4.17
C SER A 159 -5.30 12.93 5.50
N SER A 160 -4.24 13.31 6.21
CA SER A 160 -3.96 12.76 7.54
C SER A 160 -5.11 12.97 8.51
N ASP A 161 -5.90 14.04 8.32
CA ASP A 161 -7.05 14.36 9.15
C ASP A 161 -8.23 13.44 8.85
N GLN A 162 -8.49 13.14 7.56
CA GLN A 162 -9.48 12.16 7.14
C GLN A 162 -9.08 10.77 7.66
N VAL A 163 -7.82 10.37 7.49
CA VAL A 163 -7.30 9.10 8.03
C VAL A 163 -7.42 9.06 9.55
N SER A 164 -7.12 10.16 10.26
CA SER A 164 -7.27 10.21 11.72
C SER A 164 -8.73 10.11 12.14
N TYR A 165 -9.63 10.78 11.43
CA TYR A 165 -11.08 10.74 11.68
C TYR A 165 -11.66 9.35 11.38
N ASP A 166 -11.31 8.78 10.24
CA ASP A 166 -11.73 7.43 9.85
C ASP A 166 -11.15 6.40 10.81
N SER A 167 -9.88 6.54 11.21
CA SER A 167 -9.28 5.72 12.24
C SER A 167 -10.02 5.88 13.56
N PHE A 168 -10.41 7.09 13.95
CA PHE A 168 -11.24 7.28 15.14
C PHE A 168 -12.57 6.54 14.99
N THR A 169 -13.32 6.73 13.91
CA THR A 169 -14.60 6.03 13.70
C THR A 169 -14.44 4.51 13.64
N LEU A 170 -13.45 4.02 12.90
CA LEU A 170 -13.09 2.61 12.80
C LEU A 170 -12.61 2.04 14.14
N PHE A 171 -11.93 2.84 14.97
CA PHE A 171 -11.52 2.44 16.31
C PHE A 171 -12.74 2.03 17.11
N PHE A 172 -13.78 2.87 17.13
CA PHE A 172 -15.03 2.55 17.81
C PHE A 172 -15.68 1.34 17.14
N GLU A 173 -15.83 1.33 15.82
CA GLU A 173 -16.51 0.22 15.14
C GLU A 173 -15.83 -1.14 15.36
N GLU A 174 -14.51 -1.22 15.23
CA GLU A 174 -13.80 -2.49 15.27
C GLU A 174 -13.51 -2.98 16.69
N LEU A 175 -13.06 -2.08 17.59
CA LEU A 175 -12.84 -2.42 19.00
C LEU A 175 -14.12 -2.95 19.63
N PHE A 176 -15.26 -2.33 19.30
CA PHE A 176 -16.55 -2.67 19.87
C PHE A 176 -17.32 -3.71 19.04
N GLN A 177 -16.85 -4.13 17.87
CA GLN A 177 -17.35 -5.36 17.23
C GLN A 177 -16.66 -6.64 17.74
N GLY A 178 -15.63 -6.50 18.58
CA GLY A 178 -14.85 -7.65 19.08
C GLY A 178 -14.08 -8.36 17.96
N LYS A 179 -13.77 -7.65 16.86
CA LYS A 179 -13.00 -8.18 15.75
C LYS A 179 -11.58 -8.50 16.25
N LYS A 180 -11.13 -9.73 16.01
CA LYS A 180 -9.77 -10.16 16.39
C LYS A 180 -8.69 -9.58 15.49
N ASP A 181 -9.05 -9.32 14.23
CA ASP A 181 -8.20 -8.69 13.24
C ASP A 181 -8.67 -7.23 13.11
N LEU A 182 -8.03 -6.35 13.88
CA LEU A 182 -8.32 -4.91 13.86
C LEU A 182 -7.56 -4.30 12.67
N SER A 183 -8.27 -3.81 11.66
CA SER A 183 -7.65 -3.05 10.57
C SER A 183 -7.02 -1.76 11.11
N ILE A 184 -7.57 -1.21 12.20
CA ILE A 184 -6.98 -0.05 12.85
C ILE A 184 -5.61 -0.31 13.47
N ALA A 185 -5.27 -1.57 13.79
CA ALA A 185 -3.92 -1.87 14.24
C ALA A 185 -2.90 -1.41 13.19
N MET A 186 -3.22 -1.52 11.89
CA MET A 186 -2.39 -1.00 10.79
C MET A 186 -2.31 0.54 10.74
N ALA A 187 -3.29 1.28 11.28
CA ALA A 187 -3.20 2.74 11.35
C ALA A 187 -2.15 3.20 12.38
N PHE A 188 -1.87 2.38 13.40
CA PHE A 188 -0.85 2.67 14.42
C PHE A 188 0.52 2.07 14.13
N THR A 189 0.68 1.28 13.06
CA THR A 189 1.95 0.64 12.73
C THR A 189 2.22 0.69 11.23
N SER A 190 3.44 1.06 10.87
CA SER A 190 3.97 0.93 9.51
C SER A 190 4.40 -0.51 9.16
N ASP A 191 4.23 -1.48 10.06
CA ASP A 191 4.57 -2.89 9.85
C ASP A 191 3.42 -3.61 9.10
N PRO A 192 3.71 -4.27 7.95
CA PRO A 192 2.73 -5.06 7.22
C PRO A 192 2.31 -6.35 7.92
N ASP A 193 3.02 -6.80 8.96
CA ASP A 193 2.59 -7.96 9.75
C ASP A 193 1.43 -7.57 10.67
N VAL A 194 0.28 -8.23 10.50
CA VAL A 194 -0.94 -7.98 11.29
C VAL A 194 -0.62 -8.11 12.79
N PRO A 195 -0.74 -7.04 13.59
CA PRO A 195 -0.47 -7.11 15.01
C PRO A 195 -1.40 -8.13 15.66
N LYS A 196 -0.87 -8.97 16.55
CA LYS A 196 -1.73 -9.86 17.34
C LYS A 196 -2.43 -9.03 18.41
N VAL A 197 -3.74 -8.99 18.34
CA VAL A 197 -4.59 -8.24 19.25
C VAL A 197 -5.27 -9.20 20.23
N ASP A 198 -4.95 -9.06 21.52
CA ASP A 198 -5.74 -9.70 22.58
C ASP A 198 -6.73 -8.68 23.15
N GLN A 199 -8.00 -9.09 23.27
CA GLN A 199 -9.08 -8.29 23.84
C GLN A 199 -9.65 -8.97 25.08
N SER A 200 -9.92 -8.18 26.12
CA SER A 200 -10.63 -8.64 27.31
C SER A 200 -11.56 -7.57 27.85
N ARG A 201 -12.60 -8.02 28.55
CA ARG A 201 -13.57 -7.17 29.23
C ARG A 201 -13.69 -7.63 30.67
N ARG A 202 -13.85 -6.68 31.57
CA ARG A 202 -14.33 -6.94 32.92
C ARG A 202 -15.31 -5.89 33.38
N GLU A 203 -16.19 -6.28 34.27
CA GLU A 203 -17.04 -5.37 35.00
C GLU A 203 -16.32 -4.91 36.28
N ILE A 204 -16.39 -3.62 36.56
CA ILE A 204 -15.77 -3.02 37.73
C ILE A 204 -16.86 -2.27 38.50
N ASN A 205 -17.03 -2.64 39.76
CA ASN A 205 -17.87 -1.91 40.71
C ASN A 205 -16.93 -1.33 41.76
N ASP A 206 -16.70 -0.03 41.73
CA ASP A 206 -15.83 0.66 42.68
C ASP A 206 -16.52 1.91 43.26
N ALA A 207 -15.82 2.67 44.10
CA ALA A 207 -16.38 3.86 44.75
C ALA A 207 -16.77 4.97 43.76
N THR A 208 -16.30 4.90 42.51
CA THR A 208 -16.54 5.91 41.48
C THR A 208 -17.73 5.57 40.58
N GLY A 209 -18.19 4.31 40.56
CA GLY A 209 -19.35 3.92 39.78
C GLY A 209 -19.37 2.44 39.37
N HIS A 210 -20.30 2.14 38.46
CA HIS A 210 -20.44 0.85 37.79
C HIS A 210 -19.90 0.99 36.36
N TRP A 211 -18.84 0.23 36.07
CA TRP A 211 -18.06 0.39 34.85
C TRP A 211 -17.90 -0.92 34.09
N TYR A 212 -17.81 -0.82 32.78
CA TYR A 212 -17.14 -1.81 31.95
C TYR A 212 -15.73 -1.32 31.63
N GLU A 213 -14.72 -2.14 31.90
CA GLU A 213 -13.35 -1.89 31.49
C GLU A 213 -12.95 -2.86 30.39
N TYR A 214 -12.54 -2.27 29.28
CA TYR A 214 -12.12 -2.96 28.08
C TYR A 214 -10.62 -2.81 27.95
N SER A 215 -9.92 -3.94 27.80
CA SER A 215 -8.46 -3.96 27.67
C SER A 215 -8.07 -4.55 26.32
N LEU A 216 -7.26 -3.81 25.59
CA LEU A 216 -6.63 -4.18 24.34
C LEU A 216 -5.13 -4.34 24.58
N VAL A 217 -4.55 -5.44 24.10
CA VAL A 217 -3.10 -5.66 24.11
C VAL A 217 -2.67 -5.89 22.67
N ILE A 218 -1.89 -4.95 22.13
CA ILE A 218 -1.39 -4.98 20.77
C ILE A 218 0.08 -5.44 20.82
N ARG A 219 0.36 -6.62 20.28
CA ARG A 219 1.73 -7.15 20.17
C ARG A 219 2.29 -6.83 18.78
N GLN A 220 3.27 -5.93 18.73
CA GLN A 220 4.13 -5.67 17.57
C GLN A 220 5.47 -6.40 17.75
N GLN A 221 6.40 -6.28 16.78
CA GLN A 221 7.74 -6.90 16.87
C GLN A 221 8.64 -6.33 18.00
N GLY A 222 8.15 -5.38 18.79
CA GLY A 222 8.82 -4.84 19.97
C GLY A 222 8.86 -5.77 21.19
N PRO A 223 9.75 -5.50 22.16
CA PRO A 223 9.93 -6.34 23.35
C PRO A 223 8.73 -6.28 24.32
N LYS A 224 7.90 -5.24 24.24
CA LYS A 224 6.75 -5.01 25.12
C LYS A 224 5.51 -4.67 24.29
N PRO A 225 4.34 -5.19 24.65
CA PRO A 225 3.10 -4.85 23.96
C PRO A 225 2.61 -3.45 24.33
N HIS A 226 1.95 -2.78 23.40
CA HIS A 226 1.14 -1.61 23.73
C HIS A 226 -0.14 -2.10 24.42
N THR A 227 -0.56 -1.41 25.48
CA THR A 227 -1.82 -1.72 26.16
C THR A 227 -2.73 -0.52 26.18
N MET A 228 -4.01 -0.75 25.92
CA MET A 228 -5.02 0.29 25.98
C MET A 228 -6.19 -0.19 26.82
N LYS A 229 -6.65 0.68 27.72
CA LYS A 229 -7.78 0.40 28.62
C LYS A 229 -8.82 1.48 28.48
N VAL A 230 -10.05 1.11 28.11
CA VAL A 230 -11.18 2.03 28.00
C VAL A 230 -12.19 1.70 29.09
N ARG A 231 -12.54 2.68 29.92
CA ARG A 231 -13.63 2.58 30.89
C ARG A 231 -14.88 3.21 30.32
N VAL A 232 -15.98 2.47 30.37
CA VAL A 232 -17.30 2.83 29.88
C VAL A 232 -18.28 2.77 31.04
N ASP A 233 -19.06 3.82 31.21
CA ASP A 233 -20.14 3.90 32.19
C ASP A 233 -21.23 2.87 31.86
N ALA A 234 -21.60 2.02 32.81
CA ALA A 234 -22.52 0.92 32.53
C ALA A 234 -23.97 1.37 32.28
N ASP A 235 -24.37 2.55 32.76
CA ASP A 235 -25.74 3.06 32.63
C ASP A 235 -25.93 3.84 31.32
N THR A 236 -24.96 4.69 30.97
CA THR A 236 -25.00 5.54 29.77
C THR A 236 -24.37 4.88 28.55
N LEU A 237 -23.57 3.83 28.75
CA LEU A 237 -22.77 3.15 27.74
C LEU A 237 -21.79 4.08 27.01
N LEU A 238 -21.41 5.19 27.64
CA LEU A 238 -20.45 6.14 27.10
C LEU A 238 -19.06 5.93 27.72
N PRO A 239 -17.99 5.91 26.91
CA PRO A 239 -16.62 5.99 27.39
C PRO A 239 -16.41 7.19 28.32
N GLN A 240 -15.65 7.02 29.39
CA GLN A 240 -15.28 8.10 30.30
C GLN A 240 -13.78 8.36 30.29
N THR A 241 -12.98 7.29 30.26
CA THR A 241 -11.52 7.40 30.25
C THR A 241 -10.89 6.33 29.38
N MET A 242 -9.80 6.67 28.71
CA MET A 242 -8.92 5.75 28.01
C MET A 242 -7.49 5.94 28.52
N THR A 243 -6.83 4.84 28.88
CA THR A 243 -5.40 4.85 29.20
C THR A 243 -4.66 4.07 28.14
N VAL A 244 -3.70 4.69 27.48
CA VAL A 244 -2.78 4.06 26.53
C VAL A 244 -1.41 3.97 27.19
N VAL A 245 -0.81 2.79 27.19
CA VAL A 245 0.56 2.56 27.65
C VAL A 245 1.37 2.11 26.45
N ASP A 246 2.37 2.91 26.10
CA ASP A 246 3.35 2.58 25.10
C ASP A 246 4.32 1.53 25.67
N GLY A 247 4.40 0.37 25.00
CA GLY A 247 5.26 -0.73 25.41
C GLY A 247 6.74 -0.32 25.42
N ASP A 248 7.20 0.48 24.47
CA ASP A 248 8.63 0.74 24.30
C ASP A 248 9.15 1.81 25.25
N HIS A 249 8.32 2.81 25.57
CA HIS A 249 8.73 3.96 26.39
C HIS A 249 8.26 3.90 27.84
N ASP A 250 7.49 2.87 28.23
CA ASP A 250 6.74 2.80 29.50
C ASP A 250 5.93 4.10 29.78
N ALA A 251 5.63 4.86 28.73
CA ALA A 251 4.92 6.12 28.80
C ALA A 251 3.42 5.83 28.79
N SER A 252 2.68 6.42 29.73
CA SER A 252 1.22 6.28 29.80
C SER A 252 0.55 7.62 29.51
N MET A 253 -0.41 7.61 28.60
CA MET A 253 -1.32 8.72 28.34
C MET A 253 -2.70 8.36 28.87
N THR A 254 -3.33 9.28 29.61
CA THR A 254 -4.74 9.16 29.98
C THR A 254 -5.55 10.23 29.28
N VAL A 255 -6.60 9.78 28.60
CA VAL A 255 -7.55 10.60 27.85
C VAL A 255 -8.91 10.50 28.53
N ARG A 256 -9.61 11.62 28.70
CA ARG A 256 -10.98 11.69 29.20
C ARG A 256 -11.92 12.00 28.05
N PHE A 257 -13.13 11.46 28.12
CA PHE A 257 -14.17 11.67 27.13
C PHE A 257 -15.30 12.50 27.72
N ASP A 258 -15.73 13.49 26.95
CA ASP A 258 -16.91 14.32 27.19
C ASP A 258 -17.79 14.29 25.93
N PHE A 259 -19.11 14.46 26.09
CA PHE A 259 -20.07 14.40 24.97
C PHE A 259 -20.94 15.66 24.95
N PRO A 260 -20.38 16.82 24.57
CA PRO A 260 -21.11 18.07 24.61
C PRO A 260 -22.19 18.14 23.51
N GLU A 261 -23.25 18.91 23.75
CA GLU A 261 -24.29 19.15 22.74
C GLU A 261 -23.78 20.01 21.57
N THR A 262 -22.74 20.81 21.80
CA THR A 262 -22.14 21.72 20.82
C THR A 262 -20.62 21.58 20.82
N GLY A 263 -20.00 21.68 19.64
CA GLY A 263 -18.56 21.72 19.48
C GLY A 263 -18.09 22.86 18.56
N PRO A 264 -16.76 22.98 18.35
CA PRO A 264 -16.16 24.02 17.51
C PRO A 264 -16.76 24.00 16.10
N GLN A 265 -17.11 25.19 15.58
CA GLN A 265 -17.69 25.35 14.24
C GLN A 265 -16.68 25.93 13.23
N ASP A 266 -15.57 26.48 13.73
CA ASP A 266 -14.47 27.06 12.97
C ASP A 266 -13.18 27.05 13.82
N ILE A 267 -12.05 27.42 13.22
CA ILE A 267 -10.78 27.52 13.95
C ILE A 267 -10.78 28.61 15.05
N TYR A 268 -11.65 29.62 14.96
CA TYR A 268 -11.75 30.68 15.96
C TYR A 268 -12.41 30.21 17.25
N ALA A 269 -13.32 29.24 17.19
CA ALA A 269 -13.89 28.57 18.36
C ALA A 269 -12.82 27.84 19.19
N LEU A 270 -11.67 27.52 18.61
CA LEU A 270 -10.49 27.00 19.31
C LEU A 270 -9.62 28.11 19.94
N GLY A 271 -10.08 29.36 19.95
CA GLY A 271 -9.37 30.48 20.58
C GLY A 271 -8.35 31.19 19.68
N VAL A 272 -8.29 30.86 18.38
CA VAL A 272 -7.48 31.62 17.43
C VAL A 272 -8.06 33.05 17.26
N PRO A 273 -7.23 34.11 17.28
CA PRO A 273 -7.72 35.48 17.11
C PRO A 273 -8.43 35.70 15.76
N ARG A 274 -9.54 36.44 15.77
CA ARG A 274 -10.35 36.69 14.56
C ARG A 274 -9.67 37.60 13.53
N ASP A 275 -8.67 38.36 13.95
CA ASP A 275 -7.85 39.23 13.12
C ASP A 275 -6.58 38.55 12.58
N THR A 276 -6.39 37.25 12.86
CA THR A 276 -5.29 36.47 12.30
C THR A 276 -5.39 36.39 10.77
N GLU A 277 -4.28 36.69 10.09
CA GLU A 277 -4.17 36.57 8.64
C GLU A 277 -4.42 35.12 8.20
N ILE A 278 -5.31 34.93 7.22
CA ILE A 278 -5.53 33.64 6.57
C ILE A 278 -4.68 33.60 5.30
N VAL A 279 -3.71 32.69 5.28
CA VAL A 279 -3.00 32.30 4.06
C VAL A 279 -3.77 31.13 3.46
N ASP A 280 -4.58 31.43 2.45
CA ASP A 280 -5.36 30.42 1.76
C ASP A 280 -4.54 29.75 0.67
N HIS A 281 -4.19 28.50 0.88
CA HIS A 281 -3.58 27.62 -0.12
C HIS A 281 -4.61 26.72 -0.81
N SER A 282 -5.90 26.82 -0.44
CA SER A 282 -6.94 26.14 -1.19
C SER A 282 -7.00 26.77 -2.59
N PRO A 283 -6.83 25.97 -3.64
CA PRO A 283 -6.76 26.45 -5.00
C PRO A 283 -8.16 26.79 -5.51
N HIS A 284 -8.95 27.66 -4.88
CA HIS A 284 -10.35 27.87 -5.31
C HIS A 284 -10.48 28.30 -6.79
N GLU A 285 -9.48 28.98 -7.35
CA GLU A 285 -9.43 29.30 -8.79
C GLU A 285 -8.79 28.18 -9.63
N LEU A 286 -7.86 27.39 -9.08
CA LEU A 286 -7.13 26.34 -9.79
C LEU A 286 -7.71 24.93 -9.58
N ALA A 287 -8.67 24.71 -8.68
CA ALA A 287 -9.23 23.40 -8.37
C ALA A 287 -10.00 22.84 -9.56
N GLY A 288 -10.76 23.71 -10.24
CA GLY A 288 -11.41 23.38 -11.51
C GLY A 288 -10.41 22.97 -12.58
N ASP A 289 -9.35 23.77 -12.75
CA ASP A 289 -8.30 23.52 -13.75
C ASP A 289 -7.48 22.26 -13.44
N ARG A 290 -7.17 22.00 -12.16
CA ARG A 290 -6.44 20.80 -11.72
C ARG A 290 -7.24 19.54 -11.93
N LYS A 291 -8.52 19.53 -11.52
CA LYS A 291 -9.40 18.39 -11.73
C LYS A 291 -9.59 18.14 -13.22
N GLN A 292 -9.85 19.18 -14.02
CA GLN A 292 -9.96 19.06 -15.47
C GLN A 292 -8.68 18.49 -16.10
N LEU A 293 -7.51 18.93 -15.63
CA LEU A 293 -6.22 18.43 -16.09
C LEU A 293 -5.99 16.97 -15.69
N ALA A 294 -6.28 16.61 -14.44
CA ALA A 294 -6.20 15.24 -13.94
C ALA A 294 -7.16 14.31 -14.72
N ASP A 295 -8.41 14.73 -14.91
CA ASP A 295 -9.42 14.02 -15.69
C ASP A 295 -8.98 13.85 -17.15
N ALA A 296 -8.37 14.88 -17.77
CA ALA A 296 -7.88 14.81 -19.14
C ALA A 296 -6.70 13.83 -19.29
N ILE A 297 -5.74 13.85 -18.35
CA ILE A 297 -4.61 12.91 -18.33
C ILE A 297 -5.14 11.48 -18.12
N ARG A 298 -6.05 11.28 -17.16
CA ARG A 298 -6.69 9.98 -16.87
C ARG A 298 -7.43 9.46 -18.11
N GLN A 299 -8.24 10.30 -18.74
CA GLN A 299 -8.99 9.95 -19.96
C GLN A 299 -8.05 9.58 -21.12
N ALA A 300 -6.95 10.30 -21.31
CA ALA A 300 -5.95 9.97 -22.33
C ALA A 300 -5.27 8.63 -22.03
N ALA A 301 -4.92 8.39 -20.77
CA ALA A 301 -4.33 7.12 -20.34
C ALA A 301 -5.30 5.95 -20.57
N GLU A 302 -6.54 6.04 -20.08
CA GLU A 302 -7.59 5.01 -20.19
C GLU A 302 -8.05 4.77 -21.63
N GLY A 303 -8.08 5.83 -22.44
CA GLY A 303 -8.57 5.80 -23.81
C GLY A 303 -7.56 5.28 -24.84
N PHE A 304 -6.28 5.18 -24.48
CA PHE A 304 -5.20 4.75 -25.37
C PHE A 304 -5.44 3.35 -25.93
N ASP A 305 -4.96 3.11 -27.14
CA ASP A 305 -5.12 1.84 -27.84
C ASP A 305 -4.47 0.65 -27.12
N ASP A 306 -4.98 -0.54 -27.40
CA ASP A 306 -4.35 -1.80 -27.00
C ASP A 306 -3.07 -2.00 -27.84
N TYR A 307 -1.98 -2.47 -27.23
CA TYR A 307 -0.71 -2.63 -27.94
C TYR A 307 0.22 -3.68 -27.33
N ARG A 308 1.19 -4.14 -28.15
CA ARG A 308 2.47 -4.71 -27.71
C ARG A 308 3.58 -3.72 -28.04
N ALA A 309 4.37 -3.34 -27.04
CA ALA A 309 5.56 -2.54 -27.23
C ALA A 309 6.81 -3.41 -27.10
N LEU A 310 7.72 -3.28 -28.05
CA LEU A 310 9.13 -3.64 -27.90
C LEU A 310 9.88 -2.42 -27.37
N ALA A 311 10.31 -2.50 -26.11
CA ALA A 311 11.06 -1.45 -25.43
C ALA A 311 12.53 -1.87 -25.30
N ILE A 312 13.46 -1.09 -25.83
CA ILE A 312 14.90 -1.36 -25.72
C ILE A 312 15.53 -0.40 -24.72
N LEU A 313 15.86 -0.90 -23.52
CA LEU A 313 16.57 -0.13 -22.50
C LEU A 313 18.09 -0.23 -22.75
N SER A 314 18.74 0.90 -23.01
CA SER A 314 20.18 0.98 -23.32
C SER A 314 20.85 2.13 -22.57
N ASP A 315 22.16 2.01 -22.36
CA ASP A 315 23.03 3.13 -22.00
C ASP A 315 23.33 3.94 -23.27
N PRO A 316 23.17 5.28 -23.28
CA PRO A 316 23.42 6.09 -24.47
C PRO A 316 24.88 6.09 -24.96
N ASP A 317 25.84 5.74 -24.11
CA ASP A 317 27.26 5.67 -24.46
C ASP A 317 27.65 4.32 -25.09
N LEU A 318 26.71 3.37 -25.14
CA LEU A 318 26.89 2.08 -25.78
C LEU A 318 26.28 2.05 -27.19
N PRO A 319 26.75 1.14 -28.06
CA PRO A 319 26.11 0.92 -29.35
C PRO A 319 24.62 0.57 -29.20
N TRP A 320 23.76 1.08 -30.09
CA TRP A 320 22.30 0.94 -29.99
C TRP A 320 21.78 -0.51 -30.02
N HIS A 321 22.58 -1.44 -30.55
CA HIS A 321 22.29 -2.88 -30.56
C HIS A 321 22.65 -3.58 -29.24
N VAL A 322 23.18 -2.83 -28.27
CA VAL A 322 23.46 -3.27 -26.90
C VAL A 322 22.38 -2.69 -25.97
N GLY A 323 21.49 -3.54 -25.49
CA GLY A 323 20.40 -3.14 -24.61
C GLY A 323 19.68 -4.34 -24.00
N THR A 324 18.74 -4.03 -23.11
CA THR A 324 17.81 -4.99 -22.51
C THR A 324 16.46 -4.84 -23.21
N PRO A 325 16.07 -5.77 -24.09
CA PRO A 325 14.76 -5.74 -24.70
C PRO A 325 13.70 -6.17 -23.69
N MET A 326 12.58 -5.48 -23.72
CA MET A 326 11.41 -5.75 -22.90
C MET A 326 10.18 -5.77 -23.79
N LEU A 327 9.27 -6.69 -23.50
CA LEU A 327 7.94 -6.71 -24.12
C LEU A 327 6.94 -6.18 -23.12
N VAL A 328 6.16 -5.19 -23.53
CA VAL A 328 5.07 -4.65 -22.73
C VAL A 328 3.78 -4.87 -23.50
N TRP A 329 2.87 -5.64 -22.91
CA TRP A 329 1.54 -5.89 -23.43
C TRP A 329 0.55 -5.04 -22.66
N ARG A 330 -0.38 -4.41 -23.36
CA ARG A 330 -1.45 -3.63 -22.75
C ARG A 330 -2.77 -3.86 -23.46
N ARG A 331 -3.81 -4.14 -22.68
CA ARG A 331 -5.18 -4.23 -23.17
C ARG A 331 -6.15 -3.59 -22.18
N GLY A 332 -6.69 -2.42 -22.52
CA GLY A 332 -7.49 -1.59 -21.63
C GLY A 332 -6.74 -1.26 -20.34
N ASN A 333 -7.28 -1.73 -19.21
CA ASN A 333 -6.65 -1.61 -17.90
C ASN A 333 -5.66 -2.72 -17.59
N GLN A 334 -5.56 -3.80 -18.38
CA GLN A 334 -4.63 -4.92 -18.12
C GLN A 334 -3.25 -4.63 -18.71
N SER A 335 -2.20 -5.15 -18.06
CA SER A 335 -0.84 -5.07 -18.61
C SER A 335 0.04 -6.25 -18.23
N ARG A 336 1.04 -6.54 -19.04
CA ARG A 336 2.07 -7.54 -18.73
C ARG A 336 3.42 -7.07 -19.25
N THR A 337 4.45 -7.17 -18.40
CA THR A 337 5.82 -6.84 -18.77
C THR A 337 6.69 -8.08 -18.71
N GLU A 338 7.45 -8.33 -19.77
CA GLU A 338 8.42 -9.40 -19.88
C GLU A 338 9.82 -8.82 -20.18
N ILE A 339 10.86 -9.39 -19.56
CA ILE A 339 12.25 -9.01 -19.83
C ILE A 339 12.89 -10.09 -20.69
N GLY A 340 13.52 -9.67 -21.79
CA GLY A 340 14.30 -10.52 -22.66
C GLY A 340 15.66 -10.84 -22.06
N SER A 341 15.99 -12.13 -22.02
CA SER A 341 17.28 -12.67 -21.64
C SER A 341 17.81 -13.56 -22.77
N ILE A 342 19.13 -13.59 -22.93
CA ILE A 342 19.76 -14.52 -23.89
C ILE A 342 19.84 -15.88 -23.21
N ASP A 343 19.42 -16.93 -23.93
CA ASP A 343 19.70 -18.29 -23.51
C ASP A 343 21.22 -18.48 -23.37
N PRO A 344 21.75 -19.01 -22.24
CA PRO A 344 23.17 -19.23 -22.02
C PRO A 344 23.85 -19.99 -23.17
N ASP A 345 23.08 -20.86 -23.84
CA ASP A 345 23.56 -21.70 -24.93
C ASP A 345 23.31 -21.07 -26.32
N ALA A 346 22.60 -19.94 -26.40
CA ALA A 346 22.38 -19.25 -27.67
C ALA A 346 23.67 -18.53 -28.11
N PRO A 347 24.09 -18.68 -29.38
CA PRO A 347 25.22 -17.93 -29.91
C PRO A 347 24.92 -16.43 -29.85
N LEU A 348 25.93 -15.66 -29.43
CA LEU A 348 25.92 -14.21 -29.59
C LEU A 348 25.74 -13.89 -31.08
N PRO A 349 24.99 -12.82 -31.42
CA PRO A 349 24.81 -12.45 -32.81
C PRO A 349 26.18 -12.14 -33.41
N THR A 350 26.54 -12.86 -34.48
CA THR A 350 27.84 -12.69 -35.14
C THR A 350 27.86 -11.48 -36.07
N ASP A 351 26.68 -11.06 -36.55
CA ASP A 351 26.51 -9.92 -37.44
C ASP A 351 26.12 -8.69 -36.62
N ILE A 352 27.13 -7.92 -36.23
CA ILE A 352 26.93 -6.62 -35.57
C ILE A 352 26.41 -5.64 -36.63
N PRO A 353 25.21 -5.06 -36.46
CA PRO A 353 24.64 -4.15 -37.44
C PRO A 353 25.44 -2.83 -37.48
N GLY A 354 25.56 -2.24 -38.68
CA GLY A 354 26.10 -0.90 -38.85
C GLY A 354 25.19 0.20 -38.29
N ASP A 355 25.69 1.43 -38.18
CA ASP A 355 24.93 2.57 -37.66
C ASP A 355 23.71 2.95 -38.53
N ASP A 356 23.73 2.57 -39.81
CA ASP A 356 22.68 2.82 -40.81
C ASP A 356 21.65 1.69 -40.92
N ALA A 357 21.79 0.61 -40.14
CA ALA A 357 20.85 -0.49 -40.15
C ALA A 357 19.46 -0.08 -39.62
N ASP A 358 18.42 -0.76 -40.11
CA ASP A 358 17.07 -0.66 -39.54
C ASP A 358 17.08 -1.23 -38.11
N GLN A 359 17.19 -0.33 -37.12
CA GLN A 359 17.31 -0.71 -35.72
C GLN A 359 16.09 -1.48 -35.23
N VAL A 360 14.89 -1.09 -35.67
CA VAL A 360 13.64 -1.73 -35.24
C VAL A 360 13.53 -3.12 -35.87
N GLY A 361 13.78 -3.22 -37.18
CA GLY A 361 13.80 -4.50 -37.89
C GLY A 361 14.79 -5.49 -37.26
N TRP A 362 16.01 -5.03 -36.96
CA TRP A 362 17.04 -5.85 -36.32
C TRP A 362 16.62 -6.33 -34.93
N TRP A 363 16.08 -5.45 -34.07
CA TRP A 363 15.65 -5.85 -32.73
C TRP A 363 14.44 -6.80 -32.77
N LYS A 364 13.51 -6.63 -33.72
CA LYS A 364 12.40 -7.58 -33.93
C LYS A 364 12.92 -8.97 -34.28
N GLU A 365 13.85 -9.05 -35.23
CA GLU A 365 14.49 -10.32 -35.58
C GLU A 365 15.25 -10.91 -34.38
N ARG A 366 16.00 -10.07 -33.65
CA ARG A 366 16.75 -10.50 -32.48
C ARG A 366 15.85 -11.07 -31.39
N CYS A 367 14.66 -10.50 -31.16
CA CYS A 367 13.71 -10.96 -30.14
C CYS A 367 13.30 -12.42 -30.34
N ASN A 368 13.29 -12.93 -31.57
CA ASN A 368 13.00 -14.35 -31.86
C ASN A 368 14.06 -15.31 -31.29
N SER A 369 15.26 -14.81 -30.97
CA SER A 369 16.35 -15.59 -30.35
C SER A 369 16.42 -15.43 -28.82
N LEU A 370 15.53 -14.64 -28.23
CA LEU A 370 15.55 -14.33 -26.80
C LEU A 370 14.46 -15.09 -26.07
N TRP A 371 14.74 -15.35 -24.80
CA TRP A 371 13.75 -15.85 -23.87
C TRP A 371 13.16 -14.67 -23.09
N PHE A 372 11.83 -14.53 -23.12
CA PHE A 372 11.13 -13.48 -22.38
C PHE A 372 10.51 -14.06 -21.12
N MET A 373 10.94 -13.51 -19.99
CA MET A 373 10.49 -13.90 -18.67
C MET A 373 9.53 -12.84 -18.13
N PRO A 374 8.31 -13.21 -17.71
CA PRO A 374 7.38 -12.23 -17.16
C PRO A 374 7.88 -11.73 -15.81
N VAL A 375 7.89 -10.42 -15.64
CA VAL A 375 8.31 -9.76 -14.39
C VAL A 375 7.14 -9.16 -13.64
N GLN A 376 6.10 -8.74 -14.36
CA GLN A 376 4.91 -8.15 -13.76
C GLN A 376 3.68 -8.41 -14.64
N VAL A 377 2.55 -8.65 -13.99
CA VAL A 377 1.23 -8.78 -14.60
C VAL A 377 0.25 -7.96 -13.78
N PHE A 378 -0.52 -7.13 -14.45
CA PHE A 378 -1.69 -6.45 -13.88
C PHE A 378 -2.92 -6.97 -14.62
N ASP A 379 -3.79 -7.68 -13.92
CA ASP A 379 -4.95 -8.35 -14.52
C ASP A 379 -6.18 -7.44 -14.69
N GLY A 380 -6.04 -6.17 -14.31
CA GLY A 380 -7.12 -5.17 -14.29
C GLY A 380 -7.61 -4.81 -12.89
N ASP A 381 -7.34 -5.68 -11.90
CA ASP A 381 -7.69 -5.48 -10.49
C ASP A 381 -6.42 -5.51 -9.61
N LYS A 382 -5.61 -6.55 -9.78
CA LYS A 382 -4.45 -6.85 -8.94
C LYS A 382 -3.14 -6.80 -9.73
N THR A 383 -2.09 -6.38 -9.03
CA THR A 383 -0.71 -6.44 -9.56
C THR A 383 0.00 -7.65 -8.98
N PHE A 384 0.61 -8.43 -9.85
CA PHE A 384 1.45 -9.56 -9.52
C PHE A 384 2.86 -9.30 -10.00
N SER A 385 3.84 -9.43 -9.10
CA SER A 385 5.26 -9.43 -9.45
C SER A 385 5.83 -10.83 -9.34
N ALA A 386 6.63 -11.21 -10.33
CA ALA A 386 7.35 -12.46 -10.29
C ALA A 386 8.42 -12.41 -9.19
N GLN A 387 8.46 -13.44 -8.35
CA GLN A 387 9.54 -13.62 -7.38
C GLN A 387 10.68 -14.39 -8.03
N PHE A 388 11.86 -13.81 -7.98
CA PHE A 388 13.09 -14.43 -8.44
C PHE A 388 13.93 -14.82 -7.23
N VAL A 389 14.31 -16.10 -7.14
CA VAL A 389 15.44 -16.47 -6.29
C VAL A 389 16.69 -16.21 -7.10
N SER A 390 17.36 -15.09 -6.82
CA SER A 390 18.75 -14.96 -7.24
C SER A 390 19.53 -16.06 -6.51
N PRO A 391 20.42 -16.82 -7.18
CA PRO A 391 21.33 -17.69 -6.46
C PRO A 391 22.08 -16.84 -5.45
N GLU A 392 21.87 -17.14 -4.17
CA GLU A 392 22.55 -16.44 -3.08
C GLU A 392 24.07 -16.63 -3.23
N SER A 393 24.82 -15.52 -3.26
CA SER A 393 26.14 -15.32 -2.59
C SER A 393 27.19 -14.52 -3.37
N GLU A 394 27.02 -14.21 -4.65
CA GLU A 394 27.97 -13.30 -5.32
C GLU A 394 27.32 -11.94 -5.58
N HIS A 395 27.51 -11.03 -4.62
CA HIS A 395 27.50 -9.58 -4.84
C HIS A 395 28.61 -9.18 -5.84
N ARG A 396 28.67 -9.82 -7.02
CA ARG A 396 29.47 -9.30 -8.11
C ARG A 396 28.84 -7.99 -8.51
N HIS A 397 29.56 -6.91 -8.20
CA HIS A 397 29.54 -5.69 -8.98
C HIS A 397 29.27 -6.07 -10.44
N LEU A 398 28.17 -5.57 -10.98
CA LEU A 398 27.73 -5.74 -12.36
C LEU A 398 28.76 -5.04 -13.27
N GLU A 399 29.98 -5.57 -13.38
CA GLU A 399 31.04 -4.99 -14.22
C GLU A 399 30.74 -5.20 -15.71
N HIS A 400 29.72 -5.99 -16.05
CA HIS A 400 29.16 -6.05 -17.40
C HIS A 400 27.63 -5.91 -17.34
N PRO A 401 27.05 -4.80 -17.86
CA PRO A 401 25.62 -4.53 -17.75
C PRO A 401 24.72 -5.39 -18.65
N HIS A 402 25.26 -6.40 -19.33
CA HIS A 402 24.55 -7.01 -20.45
C HIS A 402 24.47 -8.52 -20.32
N VAL A 403 23.23 -8.99 -20.32
CA VAL A 403 22.82 -10.39 -20.48
C VAL A 403 22.97 -11.23 -19.21
N ARG A 404 21.90 -11.24 -18.40
CA ARG A 404 21.73 -12.23 -17.33
C ARG A 404 21.51 -13.60 -17.95
N ARG A 405 22.31 -14.59 -17.55
CA ARG A 405 22.21 -15.98 -18.03
C ARG A 405 20.99 -16.67 -17.39
N ARG A 406 20.24 -17.46 -18.19
CA ARG A 406 19.04 -18.23 -17.80
C ARG A 406 19.22 -19.19 -16.62
N GLN A 407 20.42 -19.71 -16.37
CA GLN A 407 20.60 -20.90 -15.51
C GLN A 407 20.23 -20.70 -14.03
N ASP A 408 19.88 -19.49 -13.63
CA ASP A 408 19.84 -19.11 -12.22
C ASP A 408 18.49 -18.52 -11.76
N TRP A 409 17.57 -18.21 -12.69
CA TRP A 409 16.34 -17.47 -12.38
C TRP A 409 15.12 -18.33 -12.75
N ALA A 410 14.58 -19.05 -11.78
CA ALA A 410 13.24 -19.61 -11.86
C ALA A 410 12.26 -18.63 -11.21
N VAL A 411 11.08 -18.43 -11.82
CA VAL A 411 9.99 -17.76 -11.11
C VAL A 411 9.52 -18.73 -10.04
N THR A 412 9.90 -18.47 -8.79
CA THR A 412 9.57 -19.38 -7.68
C THR A 412 8.14 -19.19 -7.20
N GLY A 413 7.50 -18.10 -7.62
CA GLY A 413 6.12 -17.78 -7.31
C GLY A 413 5.75 -16.38 -7.78
N TRP A 414 4.50 -16.02 -7.52
CA TRP A 414 3.96 -14.69 -7.76
C TRP A 414 3.61 -14.06 -6.43
N ARG A 415 3.98 -12.79 -6.26
CA ARG A 415 3.57 -11.98 -5.11
C ARG A 415 2.48 -11.02 -5.57
N GLU A 416 1.32 -11.08 -4.93
CA GLU A 416 0.32 -10.02 -5.01
C GLU A 416 0.89 -8.77 -4.33
N GLU A 417 0.91 -7.65 -5.05
CA GLU A 417 1.36 -6.37 -4.54
C GLU A 417 0.14 -5.49 -4.22
N SER A 418 0.15 -4.86 -3.05
CA SER A 418 -0.87 -3.89 -2.64
C SER A 418 -0.76 -2.55 -3.39
N PHE A 419 0.34 -2.35 -4.13
CA PHE A 419 0.62 -1.16 -4.91
C PHE A 419 1.25 -1.57 -6.23
N ARG A 420 0.99 -0.82 -7.31
CA ARG A 420 1.68 -1.03 -8.59
C ARG A 420 3.18 -0.76 -8.38
N SER A 421 4.02 -1.79 -8.21
CA SER A 421 5.45 -1.52 -8.14
C SER A 421 5.89 -0.81 -9.43
N GLU A 422 6.62 0.28 -9.24
CA GLU A 422 6.94 1.19 -10.33
C GLU A 422 7.85 0.53 -11.38
N TRP A 423 8.70 -0.44 -10.99
CA TRP A 423 9.89 -0.77 -11.78
C TRP A 423 9.62 -1.38 -13.17
N PRO A 424 8.68 -2.33 -13.36
CA PRO A 424 8.36 -2.83 -14.71
C PRO A 424 7.35 -1.92 -15.44
N ALA A 425 6.50 -1.20 -14.69
CA ALA A 425 5.61 -0.16 -15.23
C ALA A 425 6.38 1.01 -15.87
N ARG A 426 7.60 1.29 -15.40
CA ARG A 426 8.57 2.26 -15.95
C ARG A 426 9.07 1.93 -17.36
N THR A 427 8.53 0.92 -18.04
CA THR A 427 8.84 0.66 -19.45
C THR A 427 7.62 0.67 -20.35
N ALA A 428 6.43 0.87 -19.81
CA ALA A 428 5.25 1.10 -20.62
C ALA A 428 5.26 2.56 -21.11
N PRO A 429 5.22 2.82 -22.42
CA PRO A 429 5.26 4.19 -22.96
C PRO A 429 4.11 5.05 -22.40
N ILE A 430 2.92 4.46 -22.20
CA ILE A 430 1.77 5.19 -21.63
C ILE A 430 2.00 5.66 -20.19
N VAL A 431 2.62 4.82 -19.35
CA VAL A 431 2.78 5.10 -17.91
C VAL A 431 3.62 6.36 -17.71
N TRP A 432 4.50 6.65 -18.66
CA TRP A 432 5.25 7.90 -18.67
C TRP A 432 4.52 9.04 -19.37
N THR A 433 3.94 8.76 -20.53
CA THR A 433 3.31 9.79 -21.36
C THR A 433 2.13 10.46 -20.65
N TYR A 434 1.29 9.66 -20.00
CA TYR A 434 0.11 10.12 -19.27
C TYR A 434 0.20 9.58 -17.85
N SER A 435 1.18 10.07 -17.11
CA SER A 435 1.55 9.48 -15.83
C SER A 435 0.44 9.63 -14.78
N GLN A 436 -0.05 8.50 -14.30
CA GLN A 436 -0.98 8.42 -13.15
C GLN A 436 -0.38 9.07 -11.90
N ASN A 437 0.95 9.16 -11.81
CA ASN A 437 1.60 9.85 -10.70
C ASN A 437 1.39 11.38 -10.78
N ILE A 438 1.08 11.95 -11.94
CA ILE A 438 0.71 13.37 -12.06
C ILE A 438 -0.72 13.56 -11.55
N GLU A 439 -1.64 12.73 -12.02
CA GLU A 439 -3.05 12.72 -11.59
C GLU A 439 -3.18 12.62 -10.06
N GLY A 440 -2.58 11.59 -9.46
CA GLY A 440 -2.63 11.40 -8.01
C GLY A 440 -1.96 12.53 -7.21
N ARG A 441 -1.01 13.26 -7.79
CA ARG A 441 -0.39 14.44 -7.16
C ARG A 441 -1.26 15.70 -7.31
N LEU A 442 -1.91 15.89 -8.45
CA LEU A 442 -2.80 17.03 -8.70
C LEU A 442 -3.99 17.04 -7.73
N GLU A 443 -4.47 15.86 -7.33
CA GLU A 443 -5.59 15.67 -6.41
C GLU A 443 -5.14 15.51 -4.94
N SER A 444 -3.84 15.38 -4.68
CA SER A 444 -3.32 15.11 -3.34
C SER A 444 -3.07 16.39 -2.54
N PRO A 445 -3.53 16.44 -1.27
CA PRO A 445 -3.33 17.60 -0.40
C PRO A 445 -1.90 17.68 0.14
N LEU A 446 -1.09 16.63 -0.07
CA LEU A 446 0.28 16.55 0.43
C LEU A 446 1.23 17.44 -0.37
N TYR A 447 0.79 17.92 -1.54
CA TYR A 447 1.60 18.70 -2.45
C TYR A 447 1.08 20.12 -2.60
N LYS A 448 1.99 21.08 -2.49
CA LYS A 448 1.76 22.41 -3.04
C LYS A 448 1.93 22.31 -4.56
N ILE A 449 0.83 22.46 -5.28
CA ILE A 449 0.81 22.43 -6.75
C ILE A 449 0.74 23.86 -7.32
N GLU A 450 1.60 24.16 -8.28
CA GLU A 450 1.56 25.36 -9.11
C GLU A 450 1.41 24.94 -10.57
N VAL A 451 0.43 25.50 -11.29
CA VAL A 451 0.25 25.30 -12.73
C VAL A 451 0.66 26.60 -13.41
N ILE A 452 1.62 26.52 -14.34
CA ILE A 452 2.29 27.67 -14.94
C ILE A 452 2.24 27.49 -16.46
N ASP A 453 1.76 28.50 -17.19
CA ASP A 453 1.90 28.51 -18.65
C ASP A 453 3.38 28.68 -19.02
N GLU A 454 3.96 27.70 -19.70
CA GLU A 454 5.38 27.67 -20.05
C GLU A 454 5.56 27.25 -21.52
N PRO A 455 5.24 28.16 -22.46
CA PRO A 455 5.35 27.86 -23.88
C PRO A 455 6.81 27.56 -24.26
N THR A 456 6.99 26.56 -25.11
CA THR A 456 8.30 26.24 -25.71
C THR A 456 8.25 26.37 -27.23
N ASP A 457 9.42 26.39 -27.88
CA ASP A 457 9.51 26.44 -29.34
C ASP A 457 8.77 25.27 -30.01
N SER A 458 8.74 24.09 -29.37
CA SER A 458 8.09 22.87 -29.87
C SER A 458 6.68 22.63 -29.35
N ALA A 459 6.23 23.38 -28.32
CA ALA A 459 4.90 23.29 -27.73
C ALA A 459 4.45 24.68 -27.23
N PRO A 460 3.84 25.50 -28.10
CA PRO A 460 3.44 26.88 -27.78
C PRO A 460 2.36 27.02 -26.71
N GLN A 461 1.69 25.92 -26.35
CA GLN A 461 0.68 25.87 -25.30
C GLN A 461 1.14 25.01 -24.10
N ALA A 462 2.43 24.67 -24.02
CA ALA A 462 2.90 23.82 -22.94
C ALA A 462 2.63 24.44 -21.56
N ILE A 463 2.24 23.59 -20.63
CA ILE A 463 2.00 23.95 -19.23
C ILE A 463 3.00 23.21 -18.35
N ARG A 464 3.55 23.89 -17.36
CA ARG A 464 4.34 23.28 -16.31
C ARG A 464 3.51 23.10 -15.05
N ILE A 465 3.46 21.87 -14.55
CA ILE A 465 2.98 21.55 -13.21
C ILE A 465 4.21 21.43 -12.31
N LYS A 466 4.31 22.29 -11.30
CA LYS A 466 5.27 22.15 -10.20
C LYS A 466 4.55 21.60 -8.98
N ALA A 467 4.99 20.47 -8.46
CA ALA A 467 4.50 19.88 -7.22
C ALA A 467 5.63 19.87 -6.19
N VAL A 468 5.36 20.36 -4.97
CA VAL A 468 6.32 20.32 -3.87
C VAL A 468 5.66 19.65 -2.68
N SER A 469 6.23 18.56 -2.17
CA SER A 469 5.73 17.96 -0.94
C SER A 469 6.04 18.86 0.25
N ALA A 470 5.14 18.89 1.23
CA ALA A 470 5.51 19.39 2.55
C ALA A 470 6.68 18.53 3.09
N PRO A 471 7.62 19.12 3.87
CA PRO A 471 8.59 18.33 4.60
C PRO A 471 7.87 17.29 5.43
N ASP A 472 8.20 16.02 5.24
CA ASP A 472 7.70 14.96 6.11
C ASP A 472 8.36 15.07 7.51
N GLY A 473 7.92 14.25 8.46
CA GLY A 473 8.55 14.15 9.79
C GLY A 473 10.02 13.72 9.75
N LEU A 474 10.56 13.35 8.57
CA LEU A 474 11.97 13.02 8.33
C LEU A 474 12.73 14.17 7.65
N ASN A 475 12.13 15.37 7.59
CA ASN A 475 12.65 16.55 6.90
C ASN A 475 12.97 16.30 5.41
N ARG A 476 12.25 15.40 4.75
CA ARG A 476 12.37 15.18 3.32
C ARG A 476 11.34 15.99 2.57
N ALA A 477 11.81 16.71 1.56
CA ALA A 477 10.94 17.39 0.61
C ALA A 477 11.30 16.95 -0.79
N ASP A 478 10.28 16.68 -1.58
CA ASP A 478 10.41 16.33 -2.97
C ASP A 478 9.81 17.44 -3.83
N GLU A 479 10.49 17.77 -4.92
CA GLU A 479 10.02 18.69 -5.94
C GLU A 479 9.90 17.93 -7.26
N TRP A 480 8.73 18.05 -7.88
CA TRP A 480 8.47 17.56 -9.23
C TRP A 480 8.09 18.71 -10.13
N ASN A 481 8.62 18.70 -11.35
CA ASN A 481 8.21 19.59 -12.42
C ASN A 481 7.82 18.73 -13.62
N TYR A 482 6.62 18.92 -14.15
CA TYR A 482 6.10 18.23 -15.34
C TYR A 482 5.78 19.26 -16.40
N LEU A 483 6.37 19.14 -17.59
CA LEU A 483 6.00 19.94 -18.75
C LEU A 483 5.07 19.12 -19.63
N LEU A 484 3.82 19.54 -19.75
CA LEU A 484 2.77 18.86 -20.52
C LEU A 484 2.41 19.65 -21.77
N ASP A 485 2.02 18.95 -22.83
CA ASP A 485 1.56 19.55 -24.08
C ASP A 485 0.05 19.34 -24.30
N PRO A 486 -0.78 20.37 -24.11
CA PRO A 486 -2.23 20.28 -24.36
C PRO A 486 -2.57 19.86 -25.79
N ASP A 487 -1.78 20.26 -26.79
CA ASP A 487 -2.02 19.89 -28.20
C ASP A 487 -1.74 18.39 -28.46
N LYS A 488 -1.03 17.73 -27.53
CA LYS A 488 -0.84 16.27 -27.50
C LYS A 488 -1.71 15.57 -26.45
N GLY A 489 -2.80 16.19 -26.01
CA GLY A 489 -3.69 15.65 -25.00
C GLY A 489 -3.06 15.62 -23.60
N TYR A 490 -2.22 16.60 -23.29
CA TYR A 490 -1.43 16.69 -22.06
C TYR A 490 -0.37 15.59 -21.91
N ALA A 491 0.21 15.14 -23.03
CA ALA A 491 1.35 14.24 -23.00
C ALA A 491 2.56 14.89 -22.31
N LEU A 492 3.28 14.12 -21.49
CA LEU A 492 4.46 14.56 -20.76
C LEU A 492 5.65 14.73 -21.73
N LEU A 493 6.14 15.96 -21.87
CA LEU A 493 7.31 16.29 -22.71
C LEU A 493 8.62 16.17 -21.94
N HIS A 494 8.61 16.62 -20.69
CA HIS A 494 9.77 16.68 -19.81
C HIS A 494 9.32 16.56 -18.37
N SER A 495 10.11 15.87 -17.54
CA SER A 495 9.95 15.97 -16.11
C SER A 495 11.27 16.06 -15.37
N THR A 496 11.25 16.76 -14.24
CA THR A 496 12.34 16.68 -13.25
C THR A 496 11.75 16.31 -11.90
N THR A 497 12.45 15.42 -11.21
CA THR A 497 12.21 15.07 -9.82
C THR A 497 13.47 15.39 -9.04
N ALA A 498 13.33 16.02 -7.88
CA ALA A 498 14.44 16.29 -6.97
C ALA A 498 14.00 16.01 -5.54
N SER A 499 14.80 15.22 -4.82
CA SER A 499 14.58 14.90 -3.41
C SER A 499 15.61 15.61 -2.56
N TYR A 500 15.16 16.28 -1.52
CA TYR A 500 15.97 17.10 -0.61
C TYR A 500 15.87 16.60 0.82
N THR A 501 16.98 16.69 1.56
CA THR A 501 16.96 16.72 3.03
C THR A 501 16.98 18.18 3.47
N ILE A 502 16.16 18.52 4.47
CA ILE A 502 16.09 19.86 5.06
C ILE A 502 16.68 19.80 6.47
N GLU A 503 17.86 20.39 6.68
CA GLU A 503 18.49 20.49 8.00
C GLU A 503 18.68 21.95 8.35
N ALA A 504 18.11 22.38 9.49
CA ALA A 504 18.15 23.79 9.94
C ALA A 504 17.67 24.80 8.87
N GLY A 505 16.76 24.39 7.99
CA GLY A 505 16.24 25.19 6.89
C GLY A 505 17.08 25.16 5.61
N GLU A 506 18.25 24.53 5.62
CA GLU A 506 19.08 24.35 4.44
C GLU A 506 18.66 23.10 3.66
N LYS A 507 18.45 23.25 2.34
CA LYS A 507 18.10 22.16 1.42
C LYS A 507 19.37 21.51 0.86
N THR A 508 19.56 20.23 1.11
CA THR A 508 20.61 19.40 0.49
C THR A 508 19.99 18.44 -0.51
N LEU A 509 20.43 18.47 -1.77
CA LEU A 509 19.94 17.57 -2.82
C LEU A 509 20.48 16.14 -2.60
N ASN A 510 19.58 15.18 -2.39
CA ASN A 510 19.92 13.77 -2.22
C ASN A 510 19.95 13.02 -3.55
N SER A 511 18.93 13.28 -4.37
CA SER A 511 18.76 12.66 -5.68
C SER A 511 18.01 13.57 -6.62
N SER A 512 18.28 13.44 -7.91
CA SER A 512 17.48 14.02 -8.97
C SER A 512 17.29 13.02 -10.10
N ASP A 513 16.19 13.14 -10.81
CA ASP A 513 15.89 12.40 -12.04
C ASP A 513 15.30 13.39 -13.04
N GLU A 514 15.89 13.46 -14.22
CA GLU A 514 15.42 14.26 -15.35
C GLU A 514 15.01 13.31 -16.47
N GLN A 515 13.80 13.49 -16.99
CA GLN A 515 13.24 12.66 -18.03
C GLN A 515 12.81 13.51 -19.23
N THR A 516 13.10 13.03 -20.43
CA THR A 516 12.75 13.67 -21.71
C THR A 516 12.06 12.66 -22.62
N PHE A 517 11.07 13.14 -23.36
CA PHE A 517 10.22 12.35 -24.24
C PHE A 517 10.23 12.94 -25.65
N ASP A 518 10.81 12.20 -26.58
CA ASP A 518 11.12 12.65 -27.93
C ASP A 518 10.54 11.68 -29.00
N ASP A 519 10.67 12.09 -30.26
CA ASP A 519 10.25 11.31 -31.43
C ASP A 519 8.81 10.79 -31.34
N TRP A 520 7.87 11.72 -31.31
CA TRP A 520 6.46 11.46 -31.08
C TRP A 520 5.72 10.84 -32.28
N LYS A 521 4.84 9.88 -32.01
CA LYS A 521 3.90 9.28 -32.96
C LYS A 521 2.49 9.25 -32.39
N GLN A 522 1.50 8.98 -33.24
CA GLN A 522 0.12 8.78 -32.83
C GLN A 522 -0.29 7.32 -32.97
N SER A 523 -1.08 6.83 -32.01
CA SER A 523 -1.76 5.55 -32.06
C SER A 523 -2.91 5.57 -33.08
N PRO A 524 -3.54 4.43 -33.42
CA PRO A 524 -4.68 4.38 -34.34
C PRO A 524 -5.85 5.27 -33.95
N ARG A 525 -6.13 5.46 -32.66
CA ARG A 525 -7.18 6.39 -32.18
C ARG A 525 -6.70 7.83 -32.00
N GLY A 526 -5.45 8.14 -32.35
CA GLY A 526 -4.88 9.48 -32.38
C GLY A 526 -4.19 9.93 -31.09
N TYR A 527 -3.97 9.03 -30.13
CA TYR A 527 -3.25 9.37 -28.90
C TYR A 527 -1.74 9.44 -29.15
N TRP A 528 -1.09 10.41 -28.53
CA TRP A 528 0.34 10.61 -28.71
C TRP A 528 1.14 9.68 -27.81
N TYR A 529 2.29 9.22 -28.31
CA TYR A 529 3.28 8.50 -27.52
C TYR A 529 4.69 8.81 -28.04
N PRO A 530 5.70 8.86 -27.17
CA PRO A 530 7.09 9.02 -27.57
C PRO A 530 7.64 7.69 -28.07
N THR A 531 8.51 7.73 -29.08
CA THR A 531 9.30 6.56 -29.47
C THR A 531 10.71 6.57 -28.88
N LEU A 532 11.08 7.66 -28.21
CA LEU A 532 12.33 7.80 -27.48
C LEU A 532 12.09 8.42 -26.10
N TYR A 533 12.58 7.74 -25.07
CA TYR A 533 12.65 8.21 -23.69
C TYR A 533 14.11 8.26 -23.25
N THR A 534 14.50 9.34 -22.59
CA THR A 534 15.81 9.44 -21.93
C THR A 534 15.64 9.89 -20.49
N SER A 535 16.24 9.16 -19.56
CA SER A 535 16.35 9.53 -18.14
C SER A 535 17.80 9.76 -17.76
N LYS A 536 18.04 10.83 -17.01
CA LYS A 536 19.30 11.16 -16.36
C LYS A 536 19.02 11.25 -14.87
N SER A 537 19.51 10.27 -14.12
CA SER A 537 19.41 10.28 -12.67
C SER A 537 20.75 10.60 -12.03
N SER A 538 20.71 11.29 -10.90
CA SER A 538 21.85 11.49 -10.01
C SER A 538 21.45 11.15 -8.60
N TYR A 539 22.25 10.41 -7.85
CA TYR A 539 21.99 10.12 -6.45
C TYR A 539 23.29 10.01 -5.66
N MET A 540 23.22 10.22 -4.35
CA MET A 540 24.36 10.06 -3.47
C MET A 540 24.59 8.57 -3.13
N GLN A 541 25.79 8.06 -3.39
CA GLN A 541 26.23 6.73 -2.99
C GLN A 541 27.58 6.85 -2.30
N ASN A 542 27.67 6.43 -1.04
CA ASN A 542 28.90 6.53 -0.22
C ASN A 542 29.50 7.95 -0.17
N GLY A 543 28.66 8.99 -0.20
CA GLY A 543 29.10 10.38 -0.18
C GLY A 543 29.55 10.96 -1.54
N GLU A 544 29.53 10.16 -2.60
CA GLU A 544 29.80 10.60 -3.97
C GLU A 544 28.50 10.71 -4.78
N GLN A 545 28.42 11.71 -5.67
CA GLN A 545 27.31 11.82 -6.60
C GLN A 545 27.52 10.86 -7.76
N VAL A 546 26.71 9.81 -7.83
CA VAL A 546 26.66 8.89 -8.97
C VAL A 546 25.65 9.43 -9.98
N ARG A 547 25.99 9.36 -11.26
CA ARG A 547 25.11 9.73 -12.37
C ARG A 547 24.87 8.52 -13.26
N ASN A 548 23.64 8.34 -13.68
CA ASN A 548 23.23 7.27 -14.58
C ASN A 548 22.37 7.87 -15.68
N THR A 549 22.63 7.49 -16.93
CA THR A 549 21.77 7.86 -18.06
C THR A 549 21.22 6.59 -18.69
N ALA A 550 19.91 6.54 -18.86
CA ALA A 550 19.22 5.46 -19.52
C ALA A 550 18.45 6.02 -20.72
N ARG A 551 18.39 5.23 -21.79
CA ARG A 551 17.58 5.49 -22.97
C ARG A 551 16.64 4.31 -23.20
N VAL A 552 15.38 4.58 -23.51
CA VAL A 552 14.43 3.56 -23.96
C VAL A 552 13.90 3.94 -25.32
N ARG A 553 14.01 3.03 -26.29
CA ARG A 553 13.34 3.16 -27.59
C ARG A 553 12.11 2.27 -27.62
N TYR A 554 11.01 2.79 -28.15
CA TYR A 554 9.74 2.08 -28.26
C TYR A 554 9.37 1.82 -29.72
N ASP A 555 8.96 0.58 -30.00
CA ASP A 555 8.19 0.22 -31.20
C ASP A 555 6.88 -0.42 -30.76
N LEU A 556 5.75 0.15 -31.18
CA LEU A 556 4.41 -0.30 -30.78
C LEU A 556 3.73 -0.99 -31.95
N ASP A 557 3.14 -2.14 -31.66
CA ASP A 557 2.31 -2.94 -32.53
C ASP A 557 0.88 -2.95 -31.98
N PHE A 558 -0.04 -2.32 -32.72
CA PHE A 558 -1.44 -2.15 -32.34
C PHE A 558 -2.35 -3.23 -32.94
N ASP A 559 -1.83 -4.07 -33.85
CA ASP A 559 -2.61 -5.09 -34.55
C ASP A 559 -2.41 -6.50 -33.95
N VAL A 560 -1.59 -6.60 -32.90
CA VAL A 560 -1.26 -7.86 -32.24
C VAL A 560 -2.45 -8.46 -31.50
N GLU A 561 -2.67 -9.77 -31.67
CA GLU A 561 -3.68 -10.49 -30.91
C GLU A 561 -3.21 -10.70 -29.46
N MET A 562 -4.07 -10.32 -28.49
CA MET A 562 -3.81 -10.49 -27.07
C MET A 562 -4.89 -11.36 -26.43
N PRO A 563 -4.65 -12.67 -26.24
CA PRO A 563 -5.61 -13.55 -25.59
C PRO A 563 -5.73 -13.23 -24.09
N ASP A 564 -6.88 -13.50 -23.48
CA ASP A 564 -7.14 -13.22 -22.06
C ASP A 564 -6.11 -13.88 -21.13
N THR A 565 -5.67 -15.08 -21.48
CA THR A 565 -4.68 -15.86 -20.72
C THR A 565 -3.31 -15.17 -20.63
N LEU A 566 -3.04 -14.17 -21.47
CA LEU A 566 -1.80 -13.40 -21.43
C LEU A 566 -1.64 -12.65 -20.10
N PHE A 567 -2.74 -12.15 -19.54
CA PHE A 567 -2.76 -11.33 -18.33
C PHE A 567 -2.99 -12.16 -17.05
N GLU A 568 -2.85 -13.48 -17.13
CA GLU A 568 -2.81 -14.33 -15.94
C GLU A 568 -1.37 -14.38 -15.38
N PRO A 569 -1.19 -14.40 -14.04
CA PRO A 569 0.12 -14.54 -13.39
C PRO A 569 0.64 -15.98 -13.54
N ARG A 570 1.00 -16.35 -14.75
CA ARG A 570 1.53 -17.66 -15.12
C ARG A 570 2.80 -17.51 -15.94
N GLU A 571 3.71 -18.46 -15.73
CA GLU A 571 4.84 -18.62 -16.63
C GLU A 571 4.36 -18.89 -18.05
N ARG A 572 5.02 -18.28 -19.02
CA ARG A 572 4.74 -18.56 -20.42
C ARG A 572 5.27 -19.96 -20.72
N THR A 573 4.39 -20.89 -21.11
CA THR A 573 4.83 -22.19 -21.62
C THR A 573 5.68 -21.93 -22.86
N ILE A 574 6.91 -22.42 -22.86
CA ILE A 574 7.89 -22.18 -23.94
C ILE A 574 7.28 -22.66 -25.26
N GLY A 575 6.98 -21.70 -26.14
CA GLY A 575 6.42 -21.89 -27.47
C GLY A 575 6.66 -20.60 -28.25
N ALA A 576 6.90 -20.72 -29.55
CA ALA A 576 7.37 -19.66 -30.45
C ALA A 576 6.71 -18.28 -30.22
N PHE A 577 7.46 -17.22 -30.49
CA PHE A 577 6.90 -15.88 -30.67
C PHE A 577 5.66 -16.01 -31.57
N PRO A 578 4.46 -15.58 -31.14
CA PRO A 578 3.33 -15.50 -32.04
C PRO A 578 3.69 -14.47 -33.11
N ASP A 579 3.70 -14.94 -34.36
CA ASP A 579 3.94 -14.14 -35.57
C ASP A 579 3.00 -12.93 -35.63
#